data_AF-A0A9W8JFA2-F1
#
_entry.id   AF-A0A9W8JFA2-F1
#
_cell.length_a   1.000
_cell.length_b   1.000
_cell.length_c   1.000
_cell.angle_alpha   90.00
_cell.angle_beta   90.00
_cell.angle_gamma   90.00
#
_symmetry.space_group_name_H-M   'P 1'
#
loop_
_entity.id
_entity.type
_entity.pdbx_description
1 polymer ?
#
loop_
_entity_poly.entity_id
_entity_poly.type
_entity_poly.pdbx_seq_one_letter_code
_entity_poly.pdbx_strand_id
1 'polypeptide(L)'
;MMPIFHPSEIDIHLPCDDSLWTAESVKEWYQMLHTPSPYAVGPRRLSSLSMRRALAALDDPGPSGMRLHFNPFSHMILIHTILRNIFASGFEDIYSDETPRLGGAGGPPGVVATSNGATHLLEAAAATESKNMSNQYALHNWLQMWRTNPDAILLEKAGFMETPIFCAAAPFYWLAHYALQAAREGSLDLAPSPTENEAQDRCKLINSWMERIKAYLRKGVQLPTRIQDLMSAGMELEVDNVPLLSGPLSALLSLH
;
A
#
# COMPACT_ATOMS: atom_id res chain seq x y z
N MET A 1 -22.91 3.57 0.70
CA MET A 1 -23.05 4.92 1.31
C MET A 1 -22.04 5.81 0.61
N MET A 2 -22.48 6.80 -0.17
CA MET A 2 -21.54 7.74 -0.79
C MET A 2 -20.94 8.67 0.28
N PRO A 3 -19.64 8.97 0.22
CA PRO A 3 -19.02 9.91 1.15
C PRO A 3 -19.64 11.30 1.01
N ILE A 4 -19.90 11.95 2.15
CA ILE A 4 -20.56 13.27 2.23
C ILE A 4 -19.66 14.39 1.69
N PHE A 5 -18.34 14.19 1.73
CA PHE A 5 -17.35 15.15 1.25
C PHE A 5 -16.68 14.62 -0.01
N HIS A 6 -16.38 15.53 -0.95
CA HIS A 6 -15.53 15.18 -2.07
C HIS A 6 -14.10 14.95 -1.56
N PRO A 7 -13.38 13.89 -1.97
CA PRO A 7 -12.02 13.60 -1.47
C PRO A 7 -11.01 14.75 -1.64
N SER A 8 -11.28 15.71 -2.52
CA SER A 8 -10.45 16.91 -2.69
C SER A 8 -10.74 18.03 -1.67
N GLU A 9 -11.84 17.98 -0.94
CA GLU A 9 -12.24 18.96 0.08
C GLU A 9 -11.51 18.78 1.41
N ILE A 10 -11.03 17.57 1.70
CA ILE A 10 -10.31 17.26 2.93
C ILE A 10 -8.81 17.17 2.59
N ASP A 11 -8.01 18.10 3.14
CA ASP A 11 -6.55 17.99 3.12
C ASP A 11 -6.08 17.39 4.45
N ILE A 12 -5.74 16.10 4.41
CA ILE A 12 -5.18 15.39 5.56
C ILE A 12 -3.67 15.52 5.48
N HIS A 13 -3.04 15.94 6.57
CA HIS A 13 -1.60 15.97 6.66
C HIS A 13 -1.05 14.72 7.38
N LEU A 14 0.10 14.24 6.92
CA LEU A 14 0.80 13.09 7.48
C LEU A 14 1.39 13.40 8.86
N PRO A 15 1.60 12.42 9.74
CA PRO A 15 2.21 12.63 11.05
C PRO A 15 3.53 13.40 10.97
N CYS A 16 3.72 14.37 11.87
CA CYS A 16 4.98 15.07 12.04
C CYS A 16 5.99 14.21 12.82
N ASP A 17 7.20 14.74 13.01
CA ASP A 17 8.32 14.04 13.64
C ASP A 17 8.02 13.53 15.07
N ASP A 18 8.20 12.23 15.29
CA ASP A 18 7.92 11.53 16.56
C ASP A 18 8.70 12.11 17.74
N SER A 19 9.90 12.64 17.51
CA SER A 19 10.71 13.21 18.61
C SER A 19 10.00 14.39 19.30
N LEU A 20 9.16 15.14 18.59
CA LEU A 20 8.34 16.19 19.21
C LEU A 20 7.25 15.62 20.11
N TRP A 21 6.80 14.40 19.88
CA TRP A 21 5.76 13.75 20.69
C TRP A 21 6.35 13.01 21.90
N THR A 22 7.64 12.65 21.86
CA THR A 22 8.32 11.94 22.94
C THR A 22 8.99 12.86 23.97
N ALA A 23 8.98 14.17 23.76
CA ALA A 23 9.61 15.11 24.68
C ALA A 23 8.95 15.07 26.08
N GLU A 24 9.75 14.88 27.13
CA GLU A 24 9.26 14.75 28.51
C GLU A 24 8.99 16.10 29.17
N SER A 25 9.47 17.19 28.57
CA SER A 25 9.28 18.56 29.08
C SER A 25 9.13 19.59 27.97
N VAL A 26 8.51 20.73 28.31
CA VAL A 26 8.36 21.88 27.39
C VAL A 26 9.72 22.41 26.92
N LYS A 27 10.74 22.38 27.80
CA LYS A 27 12.09 22.83 27.46
C LYS A 27 12.73 21.91 26.43
N GLU A 28 12.62 20.60 26.63
CA GLU A 28 13.09 19.58 25.69
C GLU A 28 12.35 19.68 24.36
N TRP A 29 11.02 19.79 24.39
CA TRP A 29 10.20 19.97 23.20
C TRP A 29 10.64 21.18 22.38
N TYR A 30 10.85 22.33 23.04
CA TYR A 30 11.31 23.56 22.40
C TYR A 30 12.71 23.41 21.82
N GLN A 31 13.63 22.78 22.55
CA GLN A 31 14.98 22.48 22.06
C GLN A 31 14.95 21.55 20.85
N MET A 32 14.14 20.50 20.90
CA MET A 32 13.93 19.58 19.80
C MET A 32 13.41 20.33 18.58
N LEU A 33 12.35 21.14 18.69
CA LEU A 33 11.80 21.92 17.56
C LEU A 33 12.85 22.77 16.81
N HIS A 34 13.85 23.28 17.52
CA HIS A 34 14.93 24.09 16.93
C HIS A 34 16.13 23.26 16.46
N THR A 35 16.19 21.98 16.82
CA THR A 35 17.21 21.06 16.35
C THR A 35 16.82 20.53 14.96
N PRO A 36 17.73 20.55 13.98
CA PRO A 36 17.49 19.96 12.66
C PRO A 36 17.13 18.48 12.77
N SER A 37 16.14 18.05 12.01
CA SER A 37 15.74 16.65 11.86
C SER A 37 15.90 16.22 10.39
N PRO A 38 16.07 14.91 10.10
CA PRO A 38 16.03 14.39 8.73
C PRO A 38 14.77 14.78 7.94
N TYR A 39 13.67 15.09 8.63
CA TYR A 39 12.37 15.36 8.02
C TYR A 39 12.08 16.83 7.77
N ALA A 40 12.56 17.73 8.65
CA ALA A 40 12.35 19.17 8.52
C ALA A 40 13.24 19.96 9.51
N VAL A 41 13.30 21.28 9.32
CA VAL A 41 14.01 22.23 10.20
C VAL A 41 13.04 23.28 10.73
N GLY A 42 13.13 23.58 12.03
CA GLY A 42 12.39 24.66 12.68
C GLY A 42 10.87 24.47 12.63
N PRO A 43 10.08 25.54 12.39
CA PRO A 43 8.62 25.48 12.36
C PRO A 43 8.05 24.50 11.31
N ARG A 44 8.83 24.17 10.28
CA ARG A 44 8.42 23.17 9.28
C ARG A 44 8.34 21.76 9.87
N ARG A 45 8.95 21.49 11.03
CA ARG A 45 8.76 20.22 11.76
C ARG A 45 7.35 20.06 12.31
N LEU A 46 6.63 21.17 12.53
CA LEU A 46 5.21 21.18 12.89
C LEU A 46 4.31 21.16 11.65
N SER A 47 4.85 21.58 10.50
CA SER A 47 4.13 21.60 9.22
C SER A 47 4.22 20.22 8.58
N SER A 48 3.23 19.39 8.89
CA SER A 48 3.10 18.07 8.31
C SER A 48 2.91 18.12 6.78
N LEU A 49 3.46 17.12 6.08
CA LEU A 49 3.31 16.98 4.63
C LEU A 49 1.86 16.61 4.29
N SER A 50 1.22 17.34 3.37
CA SER A 50 -0.11 16.97 2.88
C SER A 50 -0.07 15.57 2.25
N MET A 51 -1.03 14.72 2.59
CA MET A 51 -1.15 13.36 2.07
C MET A 51 -1.26 13.35 0.54
N ARG A 52 -1.97 14.34 -0.04
CA ARG A 52 -2.11 14.49 -1.49
C ARG A 52 -0.75 14.67 -2.19
N ARG A 53 0.11 15.53 -1.65
CA ARG A 53 1.48 15.72 -2.17
C ARG A 53 2.33 14.47 -2.01
N ALA A 54 2.16 13.73 -0.91
CA ALA A 54 2.89 12.50 -0.68
C ALA A 54 2.49 11.40 -1.68
N LEU A 55 1.20 11.27 -1.98
CA LEU A 55 0.69 10.35 -3.00
C LEU A 55 1.13 10.77 -4.41
N ALA A 56 1.04 12.04 -4.75
CA ALA A 56 1.55 12.53 -6.04
C ALA A 56 3.05 12.26 -6.23
N ALA A 57 3.84 12.28 -5.15
CA ALA A 57 5.25 11.93 -5.20
C ALA A 57 5.51 10.42 -5.35
N LEU A 58 4.55 9.57 -4.96
CA LEU A 58 4.60 8.13 -5.23
C LEU A 58 4.30 7.82 -6.70
N ASP A 59 3.47 8.63 -7.35
CA ASP A 59 3.04 8.45 -8.74
C ASP A 59 3.97 9.10 -9.79
N ASP A 60 4.92 9.95 -9.38
CA ASP A 60 5.79 10.71 -10.30
C ASP A 60 6.93 9.85 -10.89
N PRO A 61 7.01 9.66 -12.23
CA PRO A 61 8.08 8.91 -12.91
C PRO A 61 9.46 9.60 -12.93
N GLY A 62 9.58 10.84 -12.46
CA GLY A 62 10.80 11.64 -12.59
C GLY A 62 11.94 11.27 -11.62
N PRO A 63 13.21 11.62 -11.95
CA PRO A 63 14.33 11.53 -11.02
C PRO A 63 14.14 12.56 -9.90
N SER A 64 13.44 12.14 -8.84
CA SER A 64 13.25 12.74 -7.50
C SER A 64 14.07 14.02 -7.22
N GLY A 65 13.64 15.15 -7.79
CA GLY A 65 14.21 16.48 -7.54
C GLY A 65 13.84 17.05 -6.16
N MET A 66 12.87 16.44 -5.48
CA MET A 66 12.58 16.63 -4.06
C MET A 66 12.42 15.26 -3.42
N ARG A 67 13.48 14.77 -2.77
CA ARG A 67 13.35 13.60 -1.89
C ARG A 67 12.52 14.01 -0.68
N LEU A 68 11.21 13.78 -0.75
CA LEU A 68 10.36 13.87 0.42
C LEU A 68 10.80 12.79 1.39
N HIS A 69 11.22 13.19 2.58
CA HIS A 69 11.54 12.26 3.65
C HIS A 69 10.30 12.14 4.54
N PHE A 70 9.82 10.93 4.70
CA PHE A 70 8.66 10.61 5.54
C PHE A 70 9.14 9.86 6.76
N ASN A 71 8.60 10.16 7.95
CA ASN A 71 8.88 9.32 9.12
C ASN A 71 8.25 7.92 8.96
N PRO A 72 8.67 6.92 9.77
CA PRO A 72 8.16 5.56 9.66
C PRO A 72 6.63 5.45 9.78
N PHE A 73 6.00 6.28 10.62
CA PHE A 73 4.54 6.29 10.75
C PHE A 73 3.83 6.82 9.49
N SER A 74 4.39 7.84 8.85
CA SER A 74 3.92 8.34 7.56
C SER A 74 4.03 7.26 6.47
N HIS A 75 5.13 6.53 6.43
CA HIS A 75 5.29 5.38 5.54
C HIS A 75 4.24 4.30 5.79
N MET A 76 3.87 4.05 7.06
CA MET A 76 2.80 3.14 7.47
C MET A 76 1.46 3.54 6.82
N ILE A 77 1.10 4.82 6.89
CA ILE A 77 -0.13 5.37 6.31
C ILE A 77 -0.11 5.25 4.78
N LEU A 78 1.04 5.57 4.16
CA LEU A 78 1.20 5.49 2.71
C LEU A 78 1.05 4.06 2.21
N ILE A 79 1.66 3.06 2.87
CA ILE A 79 1.53 1.67 2.42
C ILE A 79 0.10 1.14 2.59
N HIS A 80 -0.62 1.57 3.63
CA HIS A 80 -2.05 1.26 3.76
C HIS A 80 -2.90 1.90 2.68
N THR A 81 -2.51 3.10 2.23
CA THR A 81 -3.20 3.79 1.14
C THR A 81 -2.99 3.05 -0.17
N ILE A 82 -1.76 2.61 -0.46
CA ILE A 82 -1.47 1.77 -1.62
C ILE A 82 -2.27 0.46 -1.56
N LEU A 83 -2.27 -0.21 -0.40
CA LEU A 83 -3.01 -1.44 -0.18
C LEU A 83 -4.52 -1.24 -0.41
N ARG A 84 -5.09 -0.15 0.13
CA ARG A 84 -6.49 0.23 -0.13
C ARG A 84 -6.73 0.39 -1.62
N ASN A 85 -5.87 1.08 -2.35
CA ASN A 85 -6.03 1.32 -3.79
C ASN A 85 -5.95 0.02 -4.60
N ILE A 86 -5.10 -0.93 -4.19
CA ILE A 86 -5.05 -2.27 -4.78
C ILE A 86 -6.38 -3.00 -4.56
N PHE A 87 -6.93 -3.01 -3.35
CA PHE A 87 -8.20 -3.69 -3.11
C PHE A 87 -9.43 -2.95 -3.66
N ALA A 88 -9.35 -1.62 -3.79
CA ALA A 88 -10.43 -0.79 -4.31
C ALA A 88 -10.52 -0.81 -5.85
N SER A 89 -9.47 -1.18 -6.57
CA SER A 89 -9.48 -1.18 -8.03
C SER A 89 -10.56 -2.08 -8.62
N GLY A 90 -10.96 -3.16 -7.94
CA GLY A 90 -12.08 -4.00 -8.35
C GLY A 90 -13.46 -3.41 -8.06
N PHE A 91 -13.59 -2.46 -7.13
CA PHE A 91 -14.87 -1.86 -6.73
C PHE A 91 -15.37 -0.76 -7.67
N GLU A 92 -14.47 -0.08 -8.39
CA GLU A 92 -14.84 1.06 -9.25
C GLU A 92 -15.50 0.65 -10.58
N ASP A 93 -15.35 -0.61 -11.00
CA ASP A 93 -15.98 -1.12 -12.23
C ASP A 93 -17.51 -1.29 -12.08
N ILE A 94 -18.01 -1.55 -10.87
CA ILE A 94 -19.46 -1.77 -10.64
C ILE A 94 -20.25 -0.47 -10.69
N TYR A 95 -19.68 0.65 -10.25
CA TYR A 95 -20.39 1.93 -10.17
C TYR A 95 -20.39 2.73 -11.50
N SER A 96 -19.64 2.29 -12.50
CA SER A 96 -19.66 2.92 -13.82
C SER A 96 -20.90 2.52 -14.66
N ASP A 97 -21.65 1.49 -14.24
CA ASP A 97 -22.83 0.97 -14.94
C ASP A 97 -24.16 1.65 -14.51
N GLU A 98 -24.16 2.48 -13.46
CA GLU A 98 -25.35 3.23 -13.03
C GLU A 98 -25.48 4.58 -13.77
N THR A 99 -25.55 4.56 -15.09
CA THR A 99 -26.26 5.64 -15.79
C THR A 99 -27.77 5.37 -15.63
N PRO A 100 -28.56 6.27 -15.02
CA PRO A 100 -30.00 6.06 -14.96
C PRO A 100 -30.53 6.05 -16.39
N ARG A 101 -30.99 4.88 -16.86
CA ARG A 101 -31.77 4.74 -18.09
C ARG A 101 -33.09 5.49 -17.88
N LEU A 102 -33.08 6.80 -18.12
CA LEU A 102 -34.29 7.60 -18.22
C LEU A 102 -35.16 7.01 -19.33
N GLY A 103 -36.38 6.67 -18.94
CA GLY A 103 -37.35 5.98 -19.78
C GLY A 103 -37.55 6.63 -21.14
N GLY A 104 -37.49 5.81 -22.17
CA GLY A 104 -37.94 6.13 -23.52
C GLY A 104 -38.68 4.92 -24.07
N ALA A 105 -39.95 4.80 -23.73
CA ALA A 105 -40.85 3.89 -24.41
C ALA A 105 -41.04 4.40 -25.86
N GLY A 106 -40.64 3.59 -26.85
CA GLY A 106 -41.04 3.76 -28.26
C GLY A 106 -39.88 3.83 -29.26
N GLY A 107 -39.36 2.66 -29.67
CA GLY A 107 -38.50 2.53 -30.86
C GLY A 107 -38.53 1.08 -31.38
N PRO A 108 -38.57 0.85 -32.71
CA PRO A 108 -38.99 -0.42 -33.30
C PRO A 108 -37.94 -1.54 -33.17
N PRO A 109 -38.35 -2.82 -33.26
CA PRO A 109 -37.46 -3.96 -33.07
C PRO A 109 -36.64 -4.20 -34.33
N GLY A 110 -35.32 -4.06 -34.24
CA GLY A 110 -34.42 -4.52 -35.30
C GLY A 110 -33.18 -3.68 -35.50
N VAL A 111 -32.31 -3.55 -34.49
CA VAL A 111 -30.88 -3.32 -34.71
C VAL A 111 -30.10 -4.14 -33.70
N VAL A 112 -29.26 -5.03 -34.23
CA VAL A 112 -28.42 -5.96 -33.49
C VAL A 112 -27.36 -5.16 -32.74
N ALA A 113 -27.52 -5.01 -31.42
CA ALA A 113 -26.52 -4.38 -30.56
C ALA A 113 -25.46 -5.43 -30.16
N THR A 114 -24.44 -5.61 -30.99
CA THR A 114 -23.32 -6.52 -30.68
C THR A 114 -21.94 -5.84 -30.64
N SER A 115 -21.84 -4.53 -30.90
CA SER A 115 -20.55 -3.80 -30.87
C SER A 115 -20.21 -3.16 -29.53
N ASN A 116 -21.20 -2.65 -28.78
CA ASN A 116 -20.91 -1.74 -27.66
C ASN A 116 -20.42 -2.46 -26.40
N GLY A 117 -20.83 -3.70 -26.16
CA GLY A 117 -20.39 -4.49 -25.00
C GLY A 117 -18.94 -4.95 -25.11
N ALA A 118 -18.48 -5.32 -26.31
CA ALA A 118 -17.10 -5.75 -26.53
C ALA A 118 -16.10 -4.59 -26.37
N THR A 119 -16.47 -3.38 -26.81
CA THR A 119 -15.65 -2.17 -26.62
C THR A 119 -15.53 -1.79 -25.14
N HIS A 120 -16.63 -1.87 -24.38
CA HIS A 120 -16.64 -1.54 -22.95
C HIS A 120 -15.81 -2.52 -22.11
N LEU A 121 -15.84 -3.81 -22.43
CA LEU A 121 -15.00 -4.82 -21.76
C LEU A 121 -13.50 -4.61 -22.04
N LEU A 122 -13.15 -4.22 -23.26
CA LEU A 122 -11.77 -3.92 -23.63
C LEU A 122 -11.25 -2.67 -22.91
N GLU A 123 -12.09 -1.64 -22.78
CA GLU A 123 -11.76 -0.39 -22.10
C GLU A 123 -11.63 -0.57 -20.58
N ALA A 124 -12.53 -1.36 -19.95
CA ALA A 124 -12.43 -1.72 -18.54
C ALA A 124 -11.18 -2.54 -18.22
N ALA A 125 -10.82 -3.50 -19.10
CA ALA A 125 -9.59 -4.26 -18.96
C ALA A 125 -8.34 -3.37 -19.06
N ALA A 126 -8.30 -2.45 -20.03
CA ALA A 126 -7.21 -1.49 -20.18
C ALA A 126 -7.10 -0.52 -18.99
N ALA A 127 -8.23 -0.06 -18.45
CA ALA A 127 -8.28 0.78 -17.26
C ALA A 127 -7.76 0.04 -16.01
N THR A 128 -8.15 -1.23 -15.85
CA THR A 128 -7.67 -2.09 -14.75
C THR A 128 -6.18 -2.35 -14.85
N GLU A 129 -5.66 -2.61 -16.06
CA GLU A 129 -4.23 -2.77 -16.30
C GLU A 129 -3.45 -1.48 -15.97
N SER A 130 -3.95 -0.31 -16.40
CA SER A 130 -3.37 0.99 -16.06
C SER A 130 -3.33 1.25 -14.56
N LYS A 131 -4.42 0.94 -13.83
CA LYS A 131 -4.46 1.07 -12.36
C LYS A 131 -3.46 0.12 -11.69
N ASN A 132 -3.39 -1.12 -12.16
CA ASN A 132 -2.42 -2.10 -11.65
C ASN A 132 -0.98 -1.62 -11.87
N MET A 133 -0.66 -1.03 -13.03
CA MET A 133 0.65 -0.44 -13.30
C MET A 133 0.96 0.75 -12.39
N SER A 134 0.01 1.65 -12.16
CA SER A 134 0.15 2.76 -11.21
C SER A 134 0.44 2.26 -9.79
N ASN A 135 -0.32 1.25 -9.33
CA ASN A 135 -0.13 0.66 -8.01
C ASN A 135 1.25 -0.02 -7.87
N GLN A 136 1.77 -0.66 -8.92
CA GLN A 136 3.14 -1.21 -8.90
C GLN A 136 4.18 -0.11 -8.75
N TYR A 137 3.99 0.97 -9.49
CA TYR A 137 4.91 2.09 -9.52
C TYR A 137 4.97 2.79 -8.16
N ALA A 138 3.80 3.07 -7.59
CA ALA A 138 3.69 3.61 -6.23
C ALA A 138 4.33 2.69 -5.19
N LEU A 139 4.10 1.38 -5.28
CA LEU A 139 4.70 0.40 -4.37
C LEU A 139 6.24 0.36 -4.50
N HIS A 140 6.77 0.45 -5.71
CA HIS A 140 8.21 0.53 -5.97
C HIS A 140 8.82 1.80 -5.37
N ASN A 141 8.22 2.96 -5.64
CA ASN A 141 8.69 4.24 -5.12
C ASN A 141 8.62 4.29 -3.59
N TRP A 142 7.56 3.75 -3.00
CA TRP A 142 7.45 3.61 -1.56
C TRP A 142 8.61 2.79 -0.98
N LEU A 143 8.95 1.66 -1.60
CA LEU A 143 10.06 0.81 -1.16
C LEU A 143 11.41 1.55 -1.23
N GLN A 144 11.66 2.27 -2.33
CA GLN A 144 12.89 3.05 -2.48
C GLN A 144 13.02 4.10 -1.37
N MET A 145 11.94 4.84 -1.09
CA MET A 145 11.93 5.84 -0.02
C MET A 145 12.14 5.21 1.36
N TRP A 146 11.45 4.11 1.67
CA TRP A 146 11.60 3.37 2.93
C TRP A 146 13.04 2.90 3.15
N ARG A 147 13.69 2.34 2.12
CA ARG A 147 15.07 1.82 2.22
C ARG A 147 16.12 2.90 2.43
N THR A 148 15.86 4.11 1.95
CA THR A 148 16.76 5.26 2.16
C THR A 148 16.49 5.99 3.47
N ASN A 149 15.43 5.63 4.20
CA ASN A 149 15.07 6.26 5.45
C ASN A 149 15.97 5.74 6.60
N PRO A 150 16.66 6.63 7.33
CA PRO A 150 17.57 6.24 8.42
C PRO A 150 16.85 5.55 9.60
N ASP A 151 15.66 6.03 9.97
CA ASP A 151 14.88 5.47 11.07
C ASP A 151 14.30 4.10 10.69
N ALA A 152 13.88 3.92 9.44
CA ALA A 152 13.46 2.62 8.92
C ALA A 152 14.60 1.59 8.98
N ILE A 153 15.83 1.99 8.62
CA ILE A 153 17.01 1.12 8.73
C ILE A 153 17.27 0.72 10.19
N LEU A 154 17.11 1.66 11.13
CA LEU A 154 17.28 1.37 12.56
C LEU A 154 16.20 0.41 13.07
N LEU A 155 14.94 0.62 12.69
CA LEU A 155 13.84 -0.28 13.04
C LEU A 155 14.03 -1.68 12.47
N GLU A 156 14.48 -1.80 11.21
CA GLU A 156 14.78 -3.10 10.61
C GLU A 156 15.93 -3.83 11.32
N LYS A 157 16.92 -3.10 11.84
CA LYS A 157 18.02 -3.67 12.63
C LYS A 157 17.61 -4.12 14.03
N ALA A 158 16.74 -3.37 14.70
CA ALA A 158 16.16 -3.75 15.99
C ALA A 158 15.28 -5.00 15.86
N GLY A 159 14.76 -5.24 14.66
CA GLY A 159 13.96 -6.40 14.34
C GLY A 159 12.47 -6.15 14.57
N PHE A 160 11.66 -7.04 13.98
CA PHE A 160 10.22 -6.85 13.90
C PHE A 160 9.51 -6.89 15.27
N MET A 161 10.05 -7.60 16.27
CA MET A 161 9.46 -7.66 17.61
C MET A 161 9.64 -6.37 18.42
N GLU A 162 10.68 -5.60 18.13
CA GLU A 162 10.99 -4.35 18.83
C GLU A 162 10.42 -3.13 18.11
N THR A 163 9.93 -3.32 16.88
CA THR A 163 9.33 -2.26 16.06
C THR A 163 7.93 -1.91 16.59
N PRO A 164 7.64 -0.64 16.94
CA PRO A 164 6.29 -0.22 17.30
C PRO A 164 5.29 -0.52 16.18
N ILE A 165 4.05 -0.86 16.54
CA ILE A 165 3.01 -1.28 15.59
C ILE A 165 2.78 -0.23 14.49
N PHE A 166 2.80 1.05 14.86
CA PHE A 166 2.61 2.17 13.94
C PHE A 166 3.81 2.45 13.02
N CYS A 167 4.95 1.77 13.23
CA CYS A 167 6.13 1.82 12.37
C CYS A 167 6.37 0.50 11.61
N ALA A 168 5.56 -0.53 11.88
CA ALA A 168 5.70 -1.86 11.32
C ALA A 168 5.16 -1.93 9.88
N ALA A 169 5.79 -1.22 8.94
CA ALA A 169 5.31 -1.10 7.57
C ALA A 169 5.64 -2.31 6.67
N ALA A 170 6.71 -3.06 6.97
CA ALA A 170 7.18 -4.18 6.15
C ALA A 170 6.12 -5.29 5.90
N PRO A 171 5.31 -5.74 6.89
CA PRO A 171 4.25 -6.71 6.63
C PRO A 171 3.23 -6.24 5.59
N PHE A 172 2.89 -4.95 5.61
CA PHE A 172 1.90 -4.38 4.70
C PHE A 172 2.47 -4.17 3.30
N TYR A 173 3.76 -3.89 3.19
CA TYR A 173 4.46 -3.90 1.90
C TYR A 173 4.37 -5.28 1.24
N TRP A 174 4.71 -6.33 1.98
CA TRP A 174 4.66 -7.70 1.47
C TRP A 174 3.24 -8.12 1.11
N LEU A 175 2.27 -7.74 1.93
CA LEU A 175 0.87 -8.00 1.62
C LEU A 175 0.43 -7.29 0.33
N ALA A 176 0.79 -6.02 0.14
CA ALA A 176 0.49 -5.27 -1.08
C ALA A 176 1.14 -5.92 -2.31
N HIS A 177 2.41 -6.32 -2.18
CA HIS A 177 3.14 -7.00 -3.24
C HIS A 177 2.45 -8.30 -3.67
N TYR A 178 2.12 -9.18 -2.72
CA TYR A 178 1.46 -10.45 -3.04
C TYR A 178 0.03 -10.27 -3.53
N ALA A 179 -0.73 -9.32 -2.98
CA ALA A 179 -2.09 -9.04 -3.46
C ALA A 179 -2.08 -8.60 -4.93
N LEU A 180 -1.15 -7.72 -5.29
CA LEU A 180 -0.96 -7.23 -6.65
C LEU A 180 -0.49 -8.32 -7.61
N GLN A 181 0.42 -9.20 -7.16
CA GLN A 181 0.85 -10.35 -7.92
C GLN A 181 -0.30 -11.35 -8.14
N ALA A 182 -1.01 -11.71 -7.08
CA ALA A 182 -2.13 -12.66 -7.12
C ALA A 182 -3.29 -12.16 -7.99
N ALA A 183 -3.54 -10.85 -8.00
CA ALA A 183 -4.54 -10.24 -8.89
C ALA A 183 -4.16 -10.37 -10.37
N ARG A 184 -2.87 -10.22 -10.70
CA ARG A 184 -2.36 -10.39 -12.08
C ARG A 184 -2.37 -11.83 -12.54
N GLU A 185 -2.07 -12.75 -11.64
CA GLU A 185 -2.10 -14.20 -11.91
C GLU A 185 -3.54 -14.75 -11.95
N GLY A 186 -4.55 -13.94 -11.61
CA GLY A 186 -5.95 -14.35 -11.55
C GLY A 186 -6.29 -15.26 -10.36
N SER A 187 -5.37 -15.42 -9.40
CA SER A 187 -5.58 -16.24 -8.19
C SER A 187 -6.32 -15.50 -7.08
N LEU A 188 -6.41 -14.18 -7.17
CA LEU A 188 -7.16 -13.34 -6.25
C LEU A 188 -8.12 -12.45 -7.04
N ASP A 189 -9.42 -12.63 -6.80
CA ASP A 189 -10.43 -11.73 -7.34
C ASP A 189 -10.58 -10.49 -6.43
N LEU A 190 -10.25 -9.32 -7.00
CA LEU A 190 -10.39 -8.02 -6.35
C LEU A 190 -11.78 -7.43 -6.56
N ALA A 191 -12.62 -8.02 -7.42
CA ALA A 191 -13.98 -7.58 -7.62
C ALA A 191 -14.82 -7.70 -6.32
N PRO A 192 -15.91 -6.95 -6.20
CA PRO A 192 -16.82 -7.04 -5.07
C PRO A 192 -17.40 -8.44 -5.00
N SER A 193 -17.28 -9.09 -3.84
CA SER A 193 -17.80 -10.43 -3.67
C SER A 193 -19.33 -10.39 -3.73
N PRO A 194 -19.98 -11.17 -4.62
CA PRO A 194 -21.44 -11.23 -4.73
C PRO A 194 -22.11 -11.79 -3.46
N THR A 195 -21.39 -12.56 -2.65
CA THR A 195 -21.89 -13.15 -1.40
C THR A 195 -21.04 -12.78 -0.19
N GLU A 196 -21.68 -12.73 0.99
CA GLU A 196 -20.98 -12.50 2.27
C GLU A 196 -19.95 -13.61 2.56
N ASN A 197 -20.26 -14.86 2.18
CA ASN A 197 -19.36 -16.00 2.36
C ASN A 197 -18.06 -15.84 1.57
N GLU A 198 -18.13 -15.41 0.30
CA GLU A 198 -16.95 -15.15 -0.52
C GLU A 198 -16.11 -13.99 0.02
N ALA A 199 -16.76 -12.92 0.50
CA ALA A 199 -16.06 -11.82 1.16
C ALA A 199 -15.33 -12.30 2.42
N GLN A 200 -15.97 -13.17 3.21
CA GLN A 200 -15.39 -13.72 4.42
C GLN A 200 -14.24 -14.68 4.13
N ASP A 201 -14.35 -15.51 3.09
CA ASP A 201 -13.27 -16.41 2.67
C ASP A 201 -12.06 -15.66 2.14
N ARG A 202 -12.27 -14.57 1.40
CA ARG A 202 -11.19 -13.64 1.01
C ARG A 202 -10.54 -12.99 2.22
N CYS A 203 -11.32 -12.53 3.20
CA CYS A 203 -10.77 -12.00 4.47
C CYS A 203 -9.95 -13.06 5.23
N LYS A 204 -10.41 -14.31 5.31
CA LYS A 204 -9.64 -15.41 5.93
C LYS A 204 -8.33 -15.67 5.20
N LEU A 205 -8.35 -15.66 3.86
CA LEU A 205 -7.16 -15.85 3.03
C LEU A 205 -6.12 -14.75 3.29
N ILE A 206 -6.54 -13.48 3.20
CA ILE A 206 -5.68 -12.32 3.43
C ILE A 206 -5.12 -12.32 4.87
N ASN A 207 -5.93 -12.66 5.85
CA ASN A 207 -5.47 -12.79 7.24
C ASN A 207 -4.44 -13.93 7.40
N SER A 208 -4.64 -15.06 6.73
CA SER A 208 -3.66 -16.16 6.72
C SER A 208 -2.33 -15.72 6.11
N TRP A 209 -2.36 -14.98 5.00
CA TRP A 209 -1.17 -14.41 4.38
C TRP A 209 -0.45 -13.46 5.34
N MET A 210 -1.19 -12.55 5.97
CA MET A 210 -0.65 -11.61 6.94
C MET A 210 0.04 -12.30 8.12
N GLU A 211 -0.59 -13.34 8.69
CA GLU A 211 0.01 -14.06 9.82
C GLU A 211 1.29 -14.82 9.42
N ARG A 212 1.33 -15.39 8.21
CA ARG A 212 2.54 -16.01 7.67
C ARG A 212 3.63 -14.97 7.43
N ILE A 213 3.32 -13.85 6.78
CA ILE A 213 4.25 -12.75 6.56
C ILE A 213 4.87 -12.31 7.88
N LYS A 214 4.04 -12.02 8.89
CA LYS A 214 4.52 -11.68 10.23
C LYS A 214 5.44 -12.76 10.79
N ALA A 215 5.09 -14.04 10.66
CA ALA A 215 5.89 -15.16 11.15
C ALA A 215 7.31 -15.20 10.55
N TYR A 216 7.43 -15.02 9.23
CA TYR A 216 8.73 -14.92 8.55
C TYR A 216 9.53 -13.73 9.05
N LEU A 217 8.88 -12.57 9.19
CA LEU A 217 9.51 -11.35 9.69
C LEU A 217 9.98 -11.49 11.15
N ARG A 218 9.24 -12.19 12.03
CA ARG A 218 9.71 -12.44 13.41
C ARG A 218 10.96 -13.31 13.42
N LYS A 219 11.06 -14.27 12.49
CA LYS A 219 12.19 -15.20 12.38
C LYS A 219 13.41 -14.59 11.67
N GLY A 220 13.28 -13.40 11.08
CA GLY A 220 14.33 -12.78 10.27
C GLY A 220 14.63 -13.55 8.97
N VAL A 221 13.71 -14.40 8.53
CA VAL A 221 13.87 -15.21 7.32
C VAL A 221 13.34 -14.42 6.12
N GLN A 222 14.02 -14.54 4.97
CA GLN A 222 13.55 -13.92 3.74
C GLN A 222 12.19 -14.49 3.33
N LEU A 223 11.28 -13.61 2.93
CA LEU A 223 9.99 -14.02 2.40
C LEU A 223 10.14 -14.55 0.97
N PRO A 224 9.40 -15.62 0.59
CA PRO A 224 9.40 -16.12 -0.78
C PRO A 224 8.94 -15.05 -1.77
N THR A 225 9.47 -15.03 -2.98
CA THR A 225 9.02 -14.07 -4.01
C THR A 225 7.62 -14.36 -4.54
N ARG A 226 7.09 -15.59 -4.40
CA ARG A 226 5.75 -15.95 -4.87
C ARG A 226 4.83 -16.28 -3.70
N ILE A 227 3.57 -15.88 -3.84
CA ILE A 227 2.54 -16.16 -2.83
C ILE A 227 2.26 -17.66 -2.66
N GLN A 228 2.38 -18.44 -3.75
CA GLN A 228 2.19 -19.89 -3.73
C GLN A 228 3.22 -20.58 -2.83
N ASP A 229 4.47 -20.10 -2.85
CA ASP A 229 5.56 -20.62 -2.03
C ASP A 229 5.35 -20.27 -0.55
N LEU A 230 4.87 -19.04 -0.26
CA LEU A 230 4.48 -18.63 1.10
C LEU A 230 3.38 -19.56 1.68
N MET A 231 2.45 -20.00 0.83
CA MET A 231 1.37 -20.90 1.23
C MET A 231 1.83 -22.35 1.39
N SER A 232 2.78 -22.79 0.57
CA SER A 232 3.31 -24.16 0.55
C SER A 232 4.33 -24.41 1.67
N ALA A 233 5.10 -23.39 2.06
CA ALA A 233 6.16 -23.50 3.06
C ALA A 233 5.67 -23.76 4.51
N GLY A 234 4.37 -24.01 4.71
CA GLY A 234 3.78 -24.35 6.01
C GLY A 234 4.23 -25.71 6.59
N MET A 235 5.06 -26.49 5.89
CA MET A 235 5.59 -27.78 6.36
C MET A 235 7.10 -27.81 6.66
N GLU A 236 7.90 -26.80 6.26
CA GLU A 236 9.37 -26.94 6.25
C GLU A 236 10.14 -25.80 6.97
N LEU A 237 9.50 -25.05 7.87
CA LEU A 237 10.23 -24.08 8.70
C LEU A 237 10.97 -24.75 9.87
N GLU A 238 11.72 -25.83 9.60
CA GLU A 238 12.79 -26.31 10.48
C GLU A 238 14.12 -25.71 10.05
N VAL A 239 14.57 -24.77 10.88
CA VAL A 239 15.94 -24.38 11.20
C VAL A 239 16.98 -24.55 10.10
N ASP A 240 17.32 -23.44 9.43
CA ASP A 240 18.72 -23.16 9.13
C ASP A 240 19.06 -21.72 9.51
N ASN A 241 20.02 -21.62 10.42
CA ASN A 241 20.45 -20.40 11.09
C ASN A 241 21.46 -19.69 10.18
N VAL A 242 20.98 -18.90 9.22
CA VAL A 242 21.83 -18.02 8.41
C VAL A 242 21.78 -16.61 9.00
N PRO A 243 22.92 -16.02 9.41
CA PRO A 243 22.93 -14.64 9.88
C PRO A 243 22.73 -13.72 8.68
N LEU A 244 21.53 -13.15 8.53
CA LEU A 244 21.26 -12.16 7.48
C LEU A 244 21.49 -10.75 8.00
N LEU A 245 22.64 -10.19 7.62
CA LEU A 245 23.04 -8.79 7.74
C LEU A 245 22.19 -7.81 6.88
N SER A 246 21.03 -8.24 6.40
CA SER A 246 20.14 -7.42 5.58
C SER A 246 18.72 -7.49 6.13
N GLY A 247 18.14 -6.34 6.45
CA GLY A 247 16.77 -6.24 6.96
C GLY A 247 15.73 -6.90 6.03
N PRO A 248 14.50 -7.10 6.50
CA PRO A 248 13.47 -7.90 5.82
C PRO A 248 13.08 -7.41 4.42
N LEU A 249 13.35 -6.13 4.10
CA LEU A 249 13.13 -5.54 2.78
C LEU A 249 14.44 -5.33 2.00
N SER A 250 15.58 -5.57 2.63
CA SER A 250 16.89 -5.36 2.04
C SER A 250 17.29 -6.43 1.02
N ALA A 251 16.78 -7.67 1.15
CA ALA A 251 17.13 -8.82 0.33
C ALA A 251 16.50 -8.87 -1.08
N LEU A 252 15.50 -8.02 -1.36
CA LEU A 252 14.75 -8.03 -2.63
C LEU A 252 15.55 -7.59 -3.88
N LEU A 253 16.81 -7.15 -3.74
CA LEU A 253 17.63 -6.68 -4.87
C LEU A 253 18.40 -7.78 -5.62
N SER A 254 18.41 -9.03 -5.15
CA SER A 254 19.12 -10.11 -5.85
C SER A 254 18.33 -10.78 -6.97
N LEU A 255 17.12 -10.29 -7.29
CA LEU A 255 16.18 -10.95 -8.20
C LEU A 255 15.67 -10.08 -9.36
N HIS A 256 16.24 -8.89 -9.58
CA HIS A 256 16.01 -8.04 -10.77
C HIS A 256 17.36 -7.51 -11.27
#